data_AF-A0A7X8YSG8-F1
#
_entry.id   AF-A0A7X8YSG8-F1
#
_cell.length_a   1.000
_cell.length_b   1.000
_cell.length_c   1.000
_cell.angle_alpha   90.00
_cell.angle_beta   90.00
_cell.angle_gamma   90.00
#
_symmetry.space_group_name_H-M   'P 1'
#
loop_
_entity.id
_entity.type
_entity.pdbx_description
1 polymer ?
#
loop_
_entity_poly.entity_id
_entity_poly.type
_entity_poly.pdbx_seq_one_letter_code
_entity_poly.pdbx_strand_id
1 'polypeptide(L)'
;MKNSEDFPFEKARRVTRKERDAARKAIEAKTGKPRPPRGRPAKAEEEKYQPTSIRLHPKVLAWARREARKRGVGYQTIINEVLLEKAG
;
A
#
# COMPACT_ATOMS: atom_id res chain seq x y z
N MET A 1 -6.23 -15.95 24.91
CA MET A 1 -5.57 -14.85 25.65
C MET A 1 -6.33 -14.69 26.95
N LYS A 2 -5.66 -14.61 28.11
CA LYS A 2 -6.35 -14.35 29.39
C LYS A 2 -7.12 -13.03 29.27
N ASN A 3 -8.36 -13.01 29.77
CA ASN A 3 -9.32 -11.93 29.59
C ASN A 3 -8.72 -10.58 29.96
N SER A 4 -8.90 -9.58 29.11
CA SER A 4 -8.39 -8.23 29.31
C SER A 4 -8.97 -7.54 30.55
N GLU A 5 -10.07 -8.05 31.10
CA GLU A 5 -10.76 -7.45 32.24
C GLU A 5 -9.98 -7.61 33.57
N ASP A 6 -9.13 -8.65 33.68
CA ASP A 6 -8.37 -8.92 34.92
C ASP A 6 -7.01 -8.22 34.98
N PHE A 7 -6.61 -7.49 33.93
CA PHE A 7 -5.31 -6.83 33.91
C PHE A 7 -5.38 -5.45 34.59
N PRO A 8 -4.57 -5.19 35.64
CA PRO A 8 -4.63 -3.95 36.40
C PRO A 8 -3.94 -2.80 35.64
N PHE A 9 -4.60 -2.27 34.60
CA PHE A 9 -4.08 -1.20 33.74
C PHE A 9 -3.73 0.07 34.51
N GLU A 10 -4.41 0.36 35.61
CA GLU A 10 -4.12 1.52 36.48
C GLU A 10 -2.75 1.44 37.14
N LYS A 11 -2.29 0.22 37.46
CA LYS A 11 -0.98 -0.04 38.07
C LYS A 11 0.10 -0.31 37.02
N ALA A 12 -0.28 -0.40 35.75
CA ALA A 12 0.65 -0.73 34.68
C ALA A 12 1.54 0.47 34.34
N ARG A 13 2.86 0.26 34.42
CA ARG A 13 3.83 1.26 33.98
C ARG A 13 3.65 1.53 32.48
N ARG A 14 3.53 2.82 32.12
CA ARG A 14 3.53 3.25 30.72
C ARG A 14 4.96 3.25 30.16
N VAL A 15 5.14 2.68 28.96
CA VAL A 15 6.40 2.77 28.23
C VAL A 15 6.55 4.18 27.67
N THR A 16 7.66 4.82 27.99
CA THR A 16 7.94 6.18 27.51
C THR A 16 8.44 6.18 26.06
N ARG A 17 8.32 7.31 25.36
CA ARG A 17 8.89 7.45 23.99
C ARG A 17 10.39 7.17 23.99
N LYS A 18 11.11 7.63 25.03
CA LYS A 18 12.56 7.41 25.20
C LYS A 18 12.90 5.93 25.31
N GLU A 19 12.18 5.18 26.14
CA GLU A 19 12.36 3.73 26.28
C GLU A 19 12.11 3.00 24.97
N ARG A 20 11.02 3.36 24.27
CA ARG A 20 10.70 2.78 22.97
C ARG A 20 11.82 3.03 21.97
N ASP A 21 12.37 4.25 21.92
CA ASP A 21 13.41 4.61 20.95
C ASP A 21 14.76 3.95 21.28
N ALA A 22 15.09 3.83 22.57
CA ALA A 22 16.24 3.06 23.03
C ALA A 22 16.12 1.57 22.66
N ALA A 23 14.95 0.96 22.90
CA ALA A 23 14.69 -0.42 22.53
C ALA A 23 14.78 -0.64 21.01
N ARG A 24 14.30 0.31 20.20
CA ARG A 24 14.43 0.25 18.73
C ARG A 24 15.90 0.21 18.30
N LYS A 25 16.72 1.13 18.82
CA LYS A 25 18.16 1.18 18.53
C LYS A 25 18.88 -0.11 18.98
N ALA A 26 18.52 -0.64 20.15
CA ALA A 26 19.10 -1.87 20.65
C ALA A 26 18.80 -3.09 19.74
N ILE A 27 17.58 -3.16 19.19
CA ILE A 27 17.20 -4.21 18.23
C ILE A 27 18.02 -4.09 16.94
N GLU A 28 18.17 -2.89 16.39
CA GLU A 28 18.96 -2.65 15.18
C GLU A 28 20.43 -3.00 15.39
N ALA A 29 21.01 -2.58 16.52
CA ALA A 29 22.39 -2.94 16.89
C ALA A 29 22.57 -4.46 17.05
N LYS A 30 21.61 -5.15 17.66
CA LYS A 30 21.68 -6.61 17.87
C LYS A 30 21.50 -7.41 16.57
N THR A 31 20.67 -6.92 15.65
CA THR A 31 20.30 -7.65 14.43
C THR A 31 21.12 -7.23 13.20
N GLY A 32 21.85 -6.12 13.28
CA GLY A 32 22.62 -5.55 12.16
C GLY A 32 21.76 -5.04 11.01
N LYS A 33 20.43 -4.97 11.17
CA LYS A 33 19.50 -4.54 10.13
C LYS A 33 18.69 -3.35 10.62
N PRO A 34 18.50 -2.30 9.80
CA PRO A 34 17.61 -1.20 10.15
C PRO A 34 16.18 -1.74 10.23
N ARG A 35 15.38 -1.18 11.14
CA ARG A 35 13.97 -1.58 11.25
C ARG A 35 13.23 -1.09 10.00
N PRO A 36 12.45 -1.95 9.31
CA PRO A 36 11.69 -1.51 8.15
C PRO A 36 10.67 -0.45 8.54
N PRO A 37 10.41 0.54 7.67
CA PRO A 37 9.37 1.53 7.90
C PRO A 37 8.03 0.80 8.10
N ARG A 38 7.20 1.31 9.02
CA ARG A 38 5.86 0.78 9.22
C ARG A 38 4.96 1.16 8.05
N GLY A 39 4.17 0.21 7.57
CA GLY A 39 3.16 0.43 6.53
C GLY A 39 3.46 -0.34 5.25
N ARG A 40 2.64 -0.10 4.22
CA ARG A 40 2.89 -0.62 2.88
C ARG A 40 4.02 0.19 2.25
N PRO A 41 5.03 -0.45 1.62
CA PRO A 41 6.03 0.27 0.84
C PRO A 41 5.38 1.21 -0.17
N ALA A 42 5.97 2.40 -0.35
CA ALA A 42 5.56 3.29 -1.42
C ALA A 42 5.86 2.60 -2.77
N LYS A 43 4.98 2.82 -3.76
CA LYS A 43 5.25 2.38 -5.13
C LYS A 43 6.45 3.14 -5.71
N ALA A 44 7.24 2.45 -6.55
CA ALA A 44 8.28 3.08 -7.35
C ALA A 44 7.68 4.12 -8.29
N GLU A 45 8.47 5.11 -8.73
CA GLU A 45 7.95 6.22 -9.56
C GLU A 45 7.41 5.70 -10.91
N GLU A 46 8.05 4.68 -11.45
CA GLU A 46 7.70 3.99 -12.70
C GLU A 46 6.36 3.24 -12.60
N GLU A 47 5.93 2.90 -11.38
CA GLU A 47 4.65 2.22 -11.11
C GLU A 47 3.52 3.19 -10.80
N LYS A 48 3.80 4.50 -10.75
CA LYS A 48 2.79 5.52 -10.46
C LYS A 48 2.12 5.97 -11.74
N TYR A 49 0.81 5.72 -11.81
CA TYR A 49 -0.03 6.29 -12.85
C TYR A 49 -0.14 7.82 -12.68
N GLN A 50 0.01 8.55 -13.78
CA GLN A 50 -0.28 9.98 -13.82
C GLN A 50 -1.78 10.21 -14.03
N PRO A 51 -2.42 11.12 -13.27
CA PRO A 51 -3.83 11.44 -13.45
C PRO A 51 -4.02 12.30 -14.71
N THR A 52 -4.39 11.67 -15.81
CA THR A 52 -4.62 12.36 -17.10
C THR A 52 -6.10 12.31 -17.49
N SER A 53 -6.63 13.43 -17.98
CA SER A 53 -7.98 13.50 -18.55
C SER A 53 -7.90 13.41 -20.07
N ILE A 54 -8.50 12.37 -20.64
CA ILE A 54 -8.59 12.16 -22.10
C ILE A 54 -10.04 11.95 -22.51
N ARG A 55 -10.43 12.49 -23.66
CA ARG A 55 -11.74 12.20 -24.26
C ARG A 55 -11.66 10.95 -25.10
N LEU A 56 -12.41 9.92 -24.71
CA LEU A 56 -12.51 8.66 -25.46
C LEU A 56 -13.88 8.56 -26.11
N HIS A 57 -13.93 7.97 -27.30
CA HIS A 57 -15.20 7.70 -27.97
C HIS A 57 -16.06 6.74 -27.12
N PRO A 58 -17.38 6.97 -26.96
CA PRO A 58 -18.23 6.15 -26.08
C PRO A 58 -18.17 4.64 -26.36
N LYS A 59 -18.03 4.25 -27.63
CA LYS A 59 -17.84 2.84 -28.04
C LYS A 59 -16.59 2.20 -27.43
N VAL A 60 -15.49 2.96 -27.30
CA VAL A 60 -14.24 2.47 -26.68
C VAL A 60 -14.45 2.23 -25.18
N LEU A 61 -15.14 3.14 -24.48
CA LEU A 61 -15.47 2.96 -23.07
C LEU A 61 -16.38 1.75 -22.84
N ALA A 62 -17.39 1.56 -23.70
CA ALA A 62 -18.29 0.41 -23.63
C ALA A 62 -17.53 -0.91 -23.84
N TRP A 63 -16.64 -0.94 -24.83
CA TRP A 63 -15.76 -2.09 -25.09
C TRP A 63 -14.83 -2.38 -23.89
N ALA A 64 -14.13 -1.37 -23.37
CA ALA A 64 -13.19 -1.51 -22.26
C ALA A 64 -13.88 -2.03 -21.00
N ARG A 65 -15.09 -1.54 -20.67
CA ARG A 65 -15.89 -2.04 -19.54
C ARG A 65 -16.26 -3.51 -19.69
N ARG A 66 -16.63 -3.94 -20.91
CA ARG A 66 -16.99 -5.33 -21.18
C ARG A 66 -15.79 -6.26 -21.03
N GLU A 67 -14.63 -5.89 -21.58
CA GLU A 67 -13.41 -6.69 -21.44
C GLU A 67 -12.89 -6.75 -20.01
N ALA A 68 -12.94 -5.62 -19.29
CA ALA A 68 -12.55 -5.53 -17.90
C ALA A 68 -13.38 -6.45 -17.00
N ARG A 69 -14.69 -6.54 -17.25
CA ARG A 69 -15.60 -7.44 -16.51
C ARG A 69 -15.25 -8.92 -16.73
N LYS A 70 -14.84 -9.31 -17.94
CA LYS A 70 -14.42 -10.70 -18.23
C LYS A 70 -13.15 -11.08 -17.46
N ARG A 71 -12.23 -10.12 -17.26
CA ARG A 71 -10.94 -10.33 -16.60
C ARG A 71 -10.94 -10.02 -15.10
N GLY A 72 -12.03 -9.47 -14.55
CA GLY A 72 -12.10 -9.05 -13.15
C GLY A 72 -11.20 -7.85 -12.80
N VAL A 73 -10.86 -7.01 -13.78
CA VAL A 73 -10.00 -5.82 -13.60
C VAL A 73 -10.79 -4.53 -13.82
N GLY A 74 -10.19 -3.38 -13.51
CA GLY A 74 -10.78 -2.07 -13.83
C GLY A 74 -10.63 -1.73 -15.32
N TYR A 75 -11.61 -1.04 -15.91
CA TYR A 75 -11.59 -0.66 -17.34
C TYR A 75 -10.40 0.23 -17.71
N GLN A 76 -9.88 1.01 -16.77
CA GLN A 76 -8.65 1.80 -16.95
C GLN A 76 -7.43 0.91 -17.24
N THR A 77 -7.37 -0.29 -16.67
CA THR A 77 -6.31 -1.27 -16.91
C THR A 77 -6.29 -1.68 -18.38
N ILE A 78 -7.46 -2.01 -18.94
CA ILE A 78 -7.60 -2.37 -20.36
C ILE A 78 -7.17 -1.21 -21.27
N ILE A 79 -7.57 0.02 -20.93
CA ILE A 79 -7.17 1.21 -21.69
C ILE A 79 -5.65 1.39 -21.64
N ASN A 80 -5.03 1.27 -20.46
CA ASN A 80 -3.60 1.42 -20.31
C ASN A 80 -2.80 0.33 -21.04
N GLU A 81 -3.24 -0.94 -20.98
CA GLU A 81 -2.62 -2.05 -21.72
C GLU A 81 -2.58 -1.74 -23.23
N VAL A 82 -3.73 -1.33 -23.80
CA VAL A 82 -3.82 -0.97 -25.23
C VAL A 82 -2.95 0.22 -25.58
N LEU A 83 -2.91 1.25 -24.73
CA LEU A 83 -2.07 2.43 -24.97
C LEU A 83 -0.58 2.09 -24.85
N LEU A 84 -0.19 1.20 -23.92
CA LEU A 84 1.19 0.72 -23.78
C LEU A 84 1.64 -0.08 -25.00
N GLU A 85 0.79 -0.93 -25.57
CA GLU A 85 1.06 -1.65 -26.82
C GLU A 85 1.35 -0.71 -28.01
N LYS A 86 0.91 0.55 -27.95
CA LYS A 86 1.16 1.57 -28.99
C LYS A 86 2.29 2.52 -28.65
N ALA A 87 2.67 2.61 -27.38
CA ALA A 87 3.77 3.45 -26.91
C ALA A 87 5.14 2.74 -26.99
N GLY A 88 5.13 1.41 -27.15
CA GLY A 88 6.30 0.57 -27.39
C GLY A 88 6.70 0.50 -28.86
#